data_AF-A0A2T2N0L8-F1
#
_entry.id   AF-A0A2T2N0L8-F1
#
_cell.length_a   1.000
_cell.length_b   1.000
_cell.length_c   1.000
_cell.angle_alpha   90.00
_cell.angle_beta   90.00
_cell.angle_gamma   90.00
#
_symmetry.space_group_name_H-M   'P 1'
#
loop_
_entity.id
_entity.type
_entity.pdbx_description
1 polymer ?
#
loop_
_entity_poly.entity_id
_entity_poly.type
_entity_poly.pdbx_seq_one_letter_code
_entity_poly.pdbx_strand_id
1 'polypeptide(L)'
;MRELERLLIRDGPATSRRNVVVVHGLGGIGKTQLAVEFARKHQHSFSGIFWLDGSSDTSLKQSFADMVQRLPRDELAATGTKTAAGHASADAEAAVHECRRWLSLSSNRRWLLIVDNVDRDHNDAEDSQAYNVKDYFPHADHGSVLITSRLAGLQRHGAGVRVGTVAAEQARAILESNAGREVKGT
;
A
#
# COMPACT_ATOMS: atom_id res chain seq x y z
N MET A 1 -8.29 1.47 13.41
CA MET A 1 -7.04 0.92 13.98
C MET A 1 -7.16 -0.55 14.35
N ARG A 2 -7.97 -0.92 15.37
CA ARG A 2 -8.09 -2.32 15.84
C ARG A 2 -8.34 -3.36 14.75
N GLU A 3 -9.23 -3.06 13.80
CA GLU A 3 -9.52 -3.98 12.70
C GLU A 3 -8.33 -4.19 11.75
N LEU A 4 -7.53 -3.15 11.50
CA LEU A 4 -6.28 -3.31 10.74
C LEU A 4 -5.28 -4.17 11.51
N GLU A 5 -5.16 -3.97 12.82
CA GLU A 5 -4.26 -4.76 13.67
C GLU A 5 -4.64 -6.24 13.61
N ARG A 6 -5.93 -6.56 13.77
CA ARG A 6 -6.46 -7.93 13.68
C ARG A 6 -6.15 -8.61 12.34
N LEU A 7 -6.17 -7.85 11.25
CA LEU A 7 -6.00 -8.39 9.90
C LEU A 7 -4.54 -8.48 9.46
N LEU A 8 -3.70 -7.52 9.86
CA LEU A 8 -2.33 -7.36 9.37
C LEU A 8 -1.25 -7.76 10.39
N ILE A 9 -1.54 -7.72 11.68
CA ILE A 9 -0.62 -8.13 12.74
C ILE A 9 -1.06 -9.52 13.21
N ARG A 10 -0.30 -10.55 12.81
CA ARG A 10 -0.56 -11.93 13.20
C ARG A 10 0.56 -12.46 14.07
N ASP A 11 0.16 -13.00 15.22
CA ASP A 11 1.02 -13.79 16.11
C ASP A 11 0.83 -15.27 15.79
N GLY A 12 1.41 -15.76 14.69
CA GLY A 12 1.25 -17.16 14.28
C GLY A 12 2.35 -17.66 13.35
N PRO A 13 2.58 -18.98 13.27
CA PRO A 13 3.64 -19.56 12.45
C PRO A 13 3.48 -19.13 10.99
N ALA A 14 4.61 -18.96 10.33
CA ALA A 14 4.75 -18.27 9.05
C ALA A 14 4.12 -18.99 7.84
N THR A 15 3.13 -19.88 8.01
CA THR A 15 2.37 -20.54 6.93
C THR A 15 1.21 -19.67 6.41
N SER A 16 1.16 -18.40 6.80
CA SER A 16 0.08 -17.47 6.48
C SER A 16 0.12 -17.02 5.01
N ARG A 17 -0.97 -17.31 4.28
CA ARG A 17 -1.32 -16.69 2.99
C ARG A 17 -1.22 -15.15 3.07
N ARG A 18 -0.79 -14.51 1.98
CA ARG A 18 -0.67 -13.05 1.84
C ARG A 18 -1.97 -12.38 2.24
N ASN A 19 -1.88 -11.40 3.13
CA ASN A 19 -3.03 -10.61 3.55
C ASN A 19 -3.15 -9.40 2.64
N VAL A 20 -4.33 -9.20 2.07
CA VAL A 20 -4.68 -7.96 1.37
C VAL A 20 -5.80 -7.31 2.18
N VAL A 21 -5.62 -6.05 2.54
CA VAL A 21 -6.60 -5.27 3.29
C VAL A 21 -6.89 -3.99 2.53
N VAL A 22 -8.18 -3.70 2.32
CA VAL A 22 -8.65 -2.52 1.60
C VAL A 22 -9.35 -1.59 2.58
N VAL A 23 -8.69 -0.48 2.90
CA VAL A 23 -9.26 0.63 3.67
C VAL A 23 -10.02 1.52 2.71
N HIS A 24 -11.34 1.60 2.87
CA HIS A 24 -12.18 2.37 1.96
C HIS A 24 -13.19 3.26 2.67
N GLY A 25 -13.66 4.29 1.97
CA GLY A 25 -14.53 5.32 2.53
C GLY A 25 -14.45 6.62 1.73
N LEU A 26 -15.26 7.61 2.12
CA LEU A 26 -15.38 8.88 1.39
C LEU A 26 -14.04 9.63 1.28
N GLY A 27 -13.96 10.56 0.32
CA GLY A 27 -12.81 11.46 0.19
C GLY A 27 -12.58 12.27 1.47
N GLY A 28 -11.33 12.51 1.84
CA GLY A 28 -10.98 13.30 3.03
C GLY A 28 -11.28 12.64 4.40
N ILE A 29 -11.82 11.41 4.44
CA ILE A 29 -12.23 10.76 5.71
C ILE A 29 -11.06 10.23 6.57
N GLY A 30 -9.81 10.42 6.15
CA GLY A 30 -8.63 10.01 6.92
C GLY A 30 -8.10 8.60 6.64
N LYS A 31 -8.41 7.99 5.49
CA LYS A 31 -7.89 6.64 5.13
C LYS A 31 -6.37 6.58 5.06
N THR A 32 -5.77 7.56 4.39
CA THR A 32 -4.32 7.70 4.26
C THR A 32 -3.68 7.91 5.63
N GLN A 33 -4.25 8.79 6.46
CA GLN A 33 -3.80 9.02 7.84
C GLN A 33 -3.88 7.73 8.66
N LEU A 34 -4.95 6.95 8.52
CA LEU A 34 -5.07 5.65 9.19
C LEU A 34 -3.97 4.67 8.75
N ALA A 35 -3.63 4.63 7.46
CA ALA A 35 -2.53 3.81 6.94
C ALA A 35 -1.16 4.29 7.45
N VAL A 36 -0.92 5.61 7.50
CA VAL A 36 0.29 6.21 8.07
C VAL A 36 0.44 5.84 9.55
N GLU A 37 -0.60 6.04 10.35
CA GLU A 37 -0.59 5.69 11.78
C GLU A 37 -0.35 4.20 11.99
N PHE A 38 -0.97 3.34 11.17
CA PHE A 38 -0.72 1.90 11.20
C PHE A 38 0.76 1.59 10.95
N ALA A 39 1.32 2.14 9.87
CA ALA A 39 2.72 1.91 9.47
C ALA A 39 3.69 2.35 10.56
N ARG A 40 3.49 3.54 11.15
CA ARG A 40 4.34 4.07 12.21
C ARG A 40 4.26 3.23 13.47
N LYS A 41 3.05 2.85 13.89
CA LYS A 41 2.83 2.06 15.10
C LYS A 41 3.44 0.65 15.00
N HIS A 42 3.41 0.04 13.82
CA HIS A 42 3.78 -1.36 13.60
C HIS A 42 5.04 -1.55 12.76
N GLN A 43 5.88 -0.52 12.62
CA GLN A 43 7.09 -0.59 11.80
C GLN A 43 8.02 -1.77 12.16
N HIS A 44 8.09 -2.16 13.43
CA HIS A 44 8.95 -3.25 13.90
C HIS A 44 8.35 -4.65 13.65
N SER A 45 7.08 -4.73 13.27
CA SER A 45 6.40 -5.99 12.95
C SER A 45 6.71 -6.45 11.52
N PHE A 46 7.27 -5.58 10.68
CA PHE A 46 7.56 -5.85 9.28
C PHE A 46 9.07 -5.80 8.98
N SER A 47 9.52 -6.57 8.00
CA SER A 47 10.91 -6.52 7.48
C SER A 47 11.18 -5.25 6.67
N GLY A 48 10.12 -4.65 6.12
CA GLY A 48 10.17 -3.40 5.38
C GLY A 48 8.75 -2.93 5.08
N ILE A 49 8.56 -1.60 5.06
CA ILE A 49 7.31 -0.96 4.68
C ILE A 49 7.57 -0.13 3.43
N PHE A 50 6.81 -0.38 2.37
CA PHE A 50 6.93 0.29 1.09
C PHE A 50 5.65 1.03 0.79
N TRP A 51 5.74 2.35 0.61
CA TRP A 51 4.62 3.21 0.30
C TRP A 51 4.63 3.54 -1.19
N LEU A 52 3.54 3.21 -1.89
CA LEU A 52 3.38 3.39 -3.33
C LEU A 52 2.17 4.27 -3.63
N ASP A 53 2.31 5.14 -4.62
CA ASP A 53 1.22 5.98 -5.13
C ASP A 53 0.39 5.21 -6.17
N GLY A 54 -0.84 4.84 -5.81
CA GLY A 54 -1.83 4.18 -6.67
C GLY A 54 -2.79 5.12 -7.38
N SER A 55 -2.48 6.42 -7.49
CA SER A 55 -3.35 7.38 -8.19
C SER A 55 -3.53 7.09 -9.68
N SER A 56 -2.57 6.41 -10.31
CA SER A 56 -2.59 5.94 -11.69
C SER A 56 -1.60 4.79 -11.92
N ASP A 57 -1.76 4.06 -13.04
CA ASP A 57 -0.80 3.03 -13.49
C ASP A 57 0.64 3.58 -13.57
N THR A 58 0.80 4.78 -14.12
CA THR A 58 2.08 5.49 -14.26
C THR A 58 2.68 5.84 -12.90
N SER A 59 1.90 6.43 -11.98
CA SER A 59 2.36 6.80 -10.63
C SER A 59 2.82 5.57 -9.85
N LEU A 60 2.11 4.45 -10.01
CA LEU A 60 2.42 3.20 -9.33
C LEU A 60 3.72 2.61 -9.88
N LYS A 61 3.90 2.56 -11.20
CA LYS A 61 5.14 2.13 -11.85
C LYS A 61 6.33 2.98 -11.42
N GLN A 62 6.17 4.31 -11.36
CA GLN A 62 7.22 5.20 -10.88
C GLN A 62 7.56 4.93 -9.40
N SER A 63 6.57 4.69 -8.55
CA SER A 63 6.80 4.34 -7.15
C SER A 63 7.59 3.04 -6.99
N PHE A 64 7.38 2.06 -7.88
CA PHE A 64 8.19 0.84 -7.95
C PHE A 64 9.62 1.13 -8.41
N ALA A 65 9.83 2.01 -9.39
CA ALA A 65 11.16 2.45 -9.81
C ALA A 65 11.94 3.09 -8.65
N ASP A 66 11.27 3.92 -7.86
CA ASP A 66 11.84 4.53 -6.66
C ASP A 66 12.12 3.50 -5.55
N MET A 67 11.26 2.48 -5.42
CA MET A 67 11.43 1.37 -4.47
C MET A 67 12.67 0.55 -4.79
N VAL A 68 12.95 0.23 -6.06
CA VAL A 68 14.13 -0.55 -6.47
C VAL A 68 15.42 0.06 -5.94
N GLN A 69 15.53 1.39 -5.96
CA GLN A 69 16.74 2.11 -5.50
C GLN A 69 17.02 1.91 -4.00
N ARG A 70 16.02 1.46 -3.23
CA ARG A 70 16.10 1.23 -1.78
C ARG A 70 16.27 -0.25 -1.43
N LEU A 71 16.23 -1.15 -2.40
CA LEU A 71 16.40 -2.58 -2.16
C LEU A 71 17.89 -2.95 -1.97
N PRO A 72 18.20 -4.00 -1.20
CA PRO A 72 19.57 -4.49 -1.03
C PRO A 72 20.21 -4.85 -2.38
N ARG A 73 21.35 -4.21 -2.69
CA ARG A 73 22.02 -4.34 -4.01
C ARG A 73 22.56 -5.74 -4.28
N ASP A 74 22.95 -6.45 -3.24
CA ASP A 74 23.39 -7.85 -3.28
C ASP A 74 22.26 -8.80 -3.71
N GLU A 75 21.02 -8.54 -3.28
CA GLU A 75 19.85 -9.34 -3.68
C GLU A 75 19.33 -8.97 -5.09
N LEU A 76 19.64 -7.76 -5.57
CA LEU A 76 19.36 -7.28 -6.93
C LEU A 76 20.38 -7.80 -7.97
N ALA A 77 21.66 -7.91 -7.61
CA ALA A 77 22.74 -8.22 -8.56
C ALA A 77 22.75 -9.67 -9.08
N ALA A 78 22.05 -10.59 -8.41
CA ALA A 78 21.98 -12.00 -8.79
C ALA A 78 21.34 -12.25 -10.18
N THR A 79 20.69 -11.26 -10.77
CA THR A 79 19.97 -11.37 -12.05
C THR A 79 20.67 -10.72 -13.24
N GLY A 80 21.85 -10.11 -13.04
CA GLY A 80 22.67 -9.60 -14.15
C GLY A 80 22.06 -8.40 -14.91
N THR A 81 21.07 -7.72 -14.36
CA THR A 81 20.45 -6.54 -15.00
C THR A 81 21.40 -5.35 -14.92
N LYS A 82 22.32 -5.26 -15.89
CA LYS A 82 22.94 -3.99 -16.25
C LYS A 82 21.81 -3.07 -16.68
N THR A 83 21.63 -1.95 -16.00
CA THR A 83 20.76 -0.86 -16.44
C THR A 83 21.28 -0.34 -17.78
N ALA A 84 20.80 -0.92 -18.87
CA ALA A 84 21.01 -0.39 -20.21
C ALA A 84 20.09 0.83 -20.31
N ALA A 85 20.68 2.01 -20.41
CA ALA A 85 19.95 3.26 -20.60
C ALA A 85 19.08 3.16 -21.87
N GLY A 86 17.77 2.98 -21.70
CA GLY A 86 16.82 2.89 -22.80
C GLY A 86 15.38 2.96 -22.30
N HIS A 87 14.65 4.00 -22.76
CA HIS A 87 13.23 4.30 -22.51
C HIS A 87 12.72 4.14 -21.06
N ALA A 88 12.42 5.28 -20.42
CA ALA A 88 11.92 5.33 -19.03
C ALA A 88 10.74 4.40 -18.71
N SER A 89 9.86 4.07 -19.67
CA SER A 89 8.77 3.10 -19.44
C SER A 89 9.27 1.66 -19.36
N ALA A 90 10.27 1.27 -20.16
CA ALA A 90 10.88 -0.05 -20.10
C ALA A 90 11.63 -0.25 -18.76
N ASP A 91 12.27 0.83 -18.28
CA ASP A 91 12.90 0.86 -16.96
C ASP A 91 11.87 0.69 -15.82
N ALA A 92 10.70 1.32 -15.93
CA ALA A 92 9.66 1.24 -14.90
C ALA A 92 9.00 -0.16 -14.82
N GLU A 93 8.74 -0.81 -15.96
CA GLU A 93 8.23 -2.19 -15.99
C GLU A 93 9.26 -3.19 -15.41
N ALA A 94 10.53 -3.02 -15.78
CA ALA A 94 11.61 -3.81 -15.21
C ALA A 94 11.69 -3.64 -13.68
N ALA A 95 11.48 -2.41 -13.19
CA ALA A 95 11.45 -2.14 -11.76
C ALA A 95 10.27 -2.78 -11.03
N VAL A 96 9.07 -2.78 -11.64
CA VAL A 96 7.91 -3.51 -11.11
C VAL A 96 8.21 -5.00 -11.01
N HIS A 97 8.74 -5.60 -12.09
CA HIS A 97 9.11 -7.01 -12.10
C HIS A 97 10.13 -7.34 -10.99
N GLU A 98 11.17 -6.52 -10.86
CA GLU A 98 12.25 -6.75 -9.90
C GLU A 98 11.78 -6.61 -8.45
N CYS A 99 10.98 -5.58 -8.13
CA CYS A 99 10.37 -5.45 -6.81
C CYS A 99 9.46 -6.64 -6.49
N ARG A 100 8.61 -7.07 -7.43
CA ARG A 100 7.71 -8.22 -7.24
C ARG A 100 8.49 -9.52 -7.02
N ARG A 101 9.61 -9.71 -7.73
CA ARG A 101 10.54 -10.82 -7.52
C ARG A 101 11.15 -10.78 -6.13
N TRP A 102 11.70 -9.64 -5.72
CA TRP A 102 12.31 -9.46 -4.40
C TRP A 102 11.32 -9.67 -3.25
N LEU A 103 10.11 -9.12 -3.37
CA LEU A 103 9.00 -9.36 -2.44
C LEU A 103 8.54 -10.83 -2.42
N SER A 104 8.91 -11.63 -3.41
CA SER A 104 8.57 -13.06 -3.48
C SER A 104 9.64 -13.99 -2.92
N LEU A 105 10.80 -13.47 -2.49
CA LEU A 105 11.89 -14.27 -1.93
C LEU A 105 11.45 -14.94 -0.63
N SER A 106 11.76 -16.23 -0.47
CA SER A 106 11.43 -16.99 0.74
C SER A 106 12.13 -16.48 2.01
N SER A 107 13.22 -15.73 1.88
CA SER A 107 13.89 -15.02 2.97
C SER A 107 13.13 -13.76 3.41
N ASN A 108 12.26 -13.21 2.56
CA ASN A 108 11.61 -11.91 2.74
C ASN A 108 10.09 -12.06 2.91
N ARG A 109 9.65 -12.52 4.08
CA ARG A 109 8.26 -12.97 4.27
C ARG A 109 7.32 -12.00 4.98
N ARG A 110 7.87 -10.97 5.64
CA ARG A 110 7.14 -10.07 6.55
C ARG A 110 7.16 -8.62 6.08
N TRP A 111 7.17 -8.35 4.78
CA TRP A 111 7.06 -6.98 4.28
C TRP A 111 5.60 -6.48 4.30
N LEU A 112 5.43 -5.16 4.29
CA LEU A 112 4.15 -4.48 4.07
C LEU A 112 4.26 -3.56 2.85
N LEU A 113 3.35 -3.74 1.90
CA LEU A 113 3.16 -2.86 0.75
C LEU A 113 1.92 -2.01 0.99
N ILE A 114 2.06 -0.70 1.05
CA ILE A 114 0.95 0.25 1.15
C ILE A 114 0.76 0.89 -0.22
N VAL A 115 -0.39 0.64 -0.85
CA VAL A 115 -0.77 1.29 -2.11
C VAL A 115 -1.86 2.30 -1.79
N ASP A 116 -1.48 3.57 -1.72
CA ASP A 116 -2.37 4.67 -1.34
C ASP A 116 -3.11 5.20 -2.58
N ASN A 117 -4.35 5.66 -2.40
CA ASN A 117 -5.12 6.38 -3.43
C ASN A 117 -5.50 5.57 -4.69
N VAL A 118 -5.81 4.28 -4.54
CA VAL A 118 -6.25 3.42 -5.66
C VAL A 118 -7.71 3.71 -6.01
N ASP A 119 -7.95 4.75 -6.80
CA ASP A 119 -9.30 5.24 -7.11
C ASP A 119 -9.73 5.02 -8.57
N ARG A 120 -8.88 4.38 -9.38
CA ARG A 120 -9.13 4.04 -10.79
C ARG A 120 -8.99 2.54 -10.99
N ASP A 121 -10.11 1.84 -11.08
CA ASP A 121 -10.13 0.39 -11.08
C ASP A 121 -10.63 -0.13 -12.42
N HIS A 122 -9.96 -1.14 -12.99
CA HIS A 122 -10.26 -1.72 -14.31
C HIS A 122 -11.71 -2.18 -14.55
N ASN A 123 -12.52 -2.29 -13.49
CA ASN A 123 -13.95 -2.57 -13.60
C ASN A 123 -14.77 -1.34 -14.01
N ASP A 124 -14.21 -0.15 -13.96
CA ASP A 124 -14.79 1.08 -14.49
C ASP A 124 -14.54 1.14 -16.00
N ALA A 125 -15.53 0.72 -16.80
CA ALA A 125 -15.42 0.69 -18.25
C ALA A 125 -15.40 2.09 -18.89
N GLU A 126 -15.72 3.15 -18.15
CA GLU A 126 -15.74 4.53 -18.64
C GLU A 126 -14.41 5.26 -18.40
N ASP A 127 -13.61 4.83 -17.41
CA ASP A 127 -12.30 5.41 -17.16
C ASP A 127 -11.22 4.77 -18.05
N SER A 128 -10.87 5.44 -19.15
CA SER A 128 -9.74 5.08 -20.02
C SER A 128 -8.36 4.98 -19.33
N GLN A 129 -8.23 5.52 -18.11
CA GLN A 129 -7.02 5.45 -17.29
C GLN A 129 -7.14 4.42 -16.15
N ALA A 130 -8.23 3.65 -16.12
CA ALA A 130 -8.40 2.55 -15.18
C ALA A 130 -7.32 1.50 -15.37
N TYR A 131 -6.90 0.91 -14.26
CA TYR A 131 -5.88 -0.12 -14.26
C TYR A 131 -6.20 -1.18 -13.20
N ASN A 132 -5.51 -2.31 -13.27
CA ASN A 132 -5.72 -3.41 -12.33
C ASN A 132 -4.58 -3.47 -11.31
N VAL A 133 -4.84 -2.96 -10.11
CA VAL A 133 -3.86 -2.94 -9.00
C VAL A 133 -3.31 -4.34 -8.66
N LYS A 134 -4.07 -5.41 -8.95
CA LYS A 134 -3.65 -6.79 -8.69
C LYS A 134 -2.43 -7.20 -9.52
N ASP A 135 -2.21 -6.59 -10.69
CA ASP A 135 -1.10 -6.91 -11.59
C ASP A 135 0.27 -6.53 -10.98
N TYR A 136 0.24 -5.68 -9.95
CA TYR A 136 1.41 -5.26 -9.19
C TYR A 136 1.69 -6.11 -7.95
N PHE A 137 0.80 -7.03 -7.58
CA PHE A 137 1.03 -7.89 -6.43
C PHE A 137 2.11 -8.93 -6.73
N PRO A 138 2.99 -9.27 -5.77
CA PRO A 138 3.98 -10.33 -5.97
C PRO A 138 3.30 -11.68 -6.24
N HIS A 139 4.04 -12.67 -6.74
CA HIS A 139 3.48 -14.01 -6.94
C HIS A 139 3.45 -14.83 -5.65
N ALA A 140 4.26 -14.45 -4.67
CA ALA A 140 4.32 -15.12 -3.38
C ALA A 140 3.04 -15.03 -2.55
N ASP A 141 2.84 -16.06 -1.73
CA ASP A 141 1.76 -16.22 -0.78
C ASP A 141 2.07 -15.65 0.61
N HIS A 142 3.07 -14.79 0.75
CA HIS A 142 3.44 -14.14 2.01
C HIS A 142 3.48 -12.62 1.89
N GLY A 143 3.81 -11.94 2.99
CA GLY A 143 3.74 -10.49 3.10
C GLY A 143 2.32 -9.96 3.27
N SER A 144 2.21 -8.63 3.32
CA SER A 144 0.94 -7.93 3.53
C SER A 144 0.80 -6.76 2.56
N VAL A 145 -0.41 -6.55 2.05
CA VAL A 145 -0.77 -5.41 1.21
C VAL A 145 -1.89 -4.63 1.88
N LEU A 146 -1.71 -3.33 2.04
CA LEU A 146 -2.70 -2.39 2.53
C LEU A 146 -3.03 -1.41 1.40
N ILE A 147 -4.29 -1.35 0.99
CA ILE A 147 -4.77 -0.42 -0.03
C ILE A 147 -5.63 0.65 0.64
N THR A 148 -5.46 1.91 0.26
CA THR A 148 -6.45 2.96 0.55
C THR A 148 -7.20 3.34 -0.73
N SER A 149 -8.52 3.53 -0.63
CA SER A 149 -9.35 3.83 -1.80
C SER A 149 -10.70 4.45 -1.44
N ARG A 150 -11.34 5.17 -2.36
CA ARG A 150 -12.76 5.52 -2.29
C ARG A 150 -13.67 4.38 -2.75
N LEU A 151 -13.13 3.40 -3.48
CA LEU A 151 -13.86 2.31 -4.11
C LEU A 151 -14.02 1.12 -3.16
N ALA A 152 -15.24 0.92 -2.65
CA ALA A 152 -15.56 -0.29 -1.87
C ALA A 152 -15.38 -1.58 -2.69
N GLY A 153 -15.54 -1.52 -4.02
CA GLY A 153 -15.40 -2.68 -4.91
C GLY A 153 -14.00 -3.33 -4.91
N LEU A 154 -12.96 -2.62 -4.46
CA LEU A 154 -11.61 -3.19 -4.35
C LEU A 154 -11.50 -4.25 -3.25
N GLN A 155 -12.47 -4.34 -2.33
CA GLN A 155 -12.53 -5.41 -1.32
C GLN A 155 -12.51 -6.81 -1.93
N ARG A 156 -12.86 -7.00 -3.22
CA ARG A 156 -12.70 -8.29 -3.90
C ARG A 156 -11.27 -8.84 -3.89
N HIS A 157 -10.27 -8.01 -3.64
CA HIS A 157 -8.87 -8.43 -3.51
C HIS A 157 -8.50 -8.93 -2.11
N GLY A 158 -9.33 -8.72 -1.07
CA GLY A 158 -8.99 -9.07 0.31
C GLY A 158 -10.03 -8.69 1.38
N ALA A 159 -9.59 -8.47 2.61
CA ALA A 159 -10.48 -8.01 3.68
C ALA A 159 -10.77 -6.50 3.55
N GLY A 160 -12.00 -6.10 3.80
CA GLY A 160 -12.42 -4.70 3.72
C GLY A 160 -12.54 -4.01 5.07
N VAL A 161 -12.02 -2.79 5.17
CA VAL A 161 -12.15 -1.93 6.35
C VAL A 161 -12.77 -0.61 5.94
N ARG A 162 -14.03 -0.40 6.32
CA ARG A 162 -14.74 0.86 6.05
C ARG A 162 -14.35 1.91 7.09
N VAL A 163 -13.86 3.06 6.63
CA VAL A 163 -13.66 4.25 7.46
C VAL A 163 -14.94 5.08 7.39
N GLY A 164 -15.60 5.19 8.55
CA GLY A 164 -16.79 6.03 8.73
C GLY A 164 -16.46 7.44 9.18
N THR A 165 -17.48 8.29 9.22
CA THR A 165 -17.41 9.59 9.90
C THR A 165 -17.31 9.37 11.40
N VAL A 166 -16.36 10.06 12.04
CA VAL A 166 -16.30 10.13 13.50
C VAL A 166 -17.38 11.08 14.02
N ALA A 167 -17.82 10.88 15.26
CA ALA A 167 -18.70 11.84 15.92
C ALA A 167 -18.00 13.22 16.03
N ALA A 168 -18.78 14.31 16.05
CA ALA A 168 -18.25 15.68 16.02
C ALA A 168 -17.20 15.95 17.12
N GLU A 169 -17.39 15.39 18.31
CA GLU A 169 -16.46 15.50 19.44
C GLU A 169 -15.12 14.83 19.16
N GLN A 170 -15.13 13.65 18.53
CA GLN A 170 -13.92 12.94 18.11
C GLN A 170 -13.23 13.63 16.93
N ALA A 171 -13.99 14.15 15.96
CA ALA A 171 -13.42 14.97 14.89
C ALA A 171 -12.70 16.20 15.45
N ARG A 172 -13.31 16.88 16.42
CA ARG A 172 -12.73 18.04 17.08
C ARG A 172 -11.45 17.69 17.83
N ALA A 173 -11.46 16.62 18.64
CA ALA A 173 -10.26 16.16 19.34
C ALA A 173 -9.10 15.80 18.39
N ILE A 174 -9.40 15.15 17.26
CA ILE A 174 -8.40 14.87 16.21
C ILE A 174 -7.88 16.18 15.61
N LEU A 175 -8.76 17.14 15.31
CA LEU A 175 -8.37 18.44 14.77
C LEU A 175 -7.46 19.20 15.73
N GLU A 176 -7.81 19.24 17.01
CA GLU A 176 -7.05 19.91 18.06
C GLU A 176 -5.67 19.26 18.28
N SER A 177 -5.63 17.92 18.28
CA SER A 177 -4.37 17.15 18.34
C SER A 177 -3.46 17.42 17.14
N ASN A 178 -4.03 17.52 15.94
CA ASN A 178 -3.24 17.78 14.73
C ASN A 178 -2.83 19.25 14.58
N ALA A 179 -3.67 20.19 15.04
CA ALA A 179 -3.41 21.62 14.95
C ALA A 179 -2.51 22.14 16.09
N GLY A 180 -2.31 21.35 17.16
CA GLY A 180 -1.56 21.76 18.35
C GLY A 180 -2.21 22.91 19.12
N ARG A 181 -3.51 23.15 18.91
CA ARG A 181 -4.27 24.24 19.54
C ARG A 181 -5.76 23.89 19.64
N GLU A 182 -6.43 24.43 20.65
CA GLU A 182 -7.88 24.33 20.78
C GLU A 182 -8.59 25.00 19.59
N VAL A 183 -9.63 24.33 19.08
CA VAL A 183 -10.49 24.86 18.04
C VAL A 183 -11.71 25.46 18.73
N LYS A 184 -11.75 26.79 18.86
CA LYS A 184 -12.93 27.49 19.39
C LYS A 184 -14.08 27.33 18.39
N GLY A 185 -15.16 26.70 18.84
CA GLY A 185 -16.39 26.58 18.06
C GLY A 185 -17.00 27.96 17.80
N THR A 186 -17.41 28.20 16.55
CA THR A 186 -18.27 29.33 16.14
C THR A 186 -19.72 29.07 16.49
#